data_AF-A0A958LEP1-F1
#
_entry.id   AF-A0A958LEP1-F1
#
_cell.length_a   1.000
_cell.length_b   1.000
_cell.length_c   1.000
_cell.angle_alpha   90.00
_cell.angle_beta   90.00
_cell.angle_gamma   90.00
#
_symmetry.space_group_name_H-M   'P 1'
#
loop_
_entity.id
_entity.type
_entity.pdbx_description
1 polymer ?
#
loop_
_entity_poly.entity_id
_entity_poly.type
_entity_poly.pdbx_seq_one_letter_code
_entity_poly.pdbx_strand_id
1 'polypeptide(L)'
;MVQIIQSRLQVDAGSVYLLEPDRRTLVLAATVGLNASGVGQVRMTIHEGLVGMAAETLEPVAVHQAASHPRYKYFAELAEEHFHSFLCVPVIDRGLLQGVLTAQTFDPREFSPSEVAALAEAAQLLAPLICEARDLEQFVAPLQQRLWSLARNLWWCWDNDTVSLFRDIDPVRWRELSHNPIALLSELSLEQLERRVNQLVLHSRISHAYRRMQEYLTSEMTWGGANAGPLRARPVAYFSAEFGLHESIPIYSGGLGVLAGDHLKSASDLDIPLVAIGLYYDHGYFRQHLNADGMQEEEYLQVDRDRLPLSPAIGRDGNPVRISVQTRSGQIHAQVWQVAVGRRLLLLLDSDVDGNEPEDRQLTSRLYGGDGRVRIRQEVLLGVGGIRAVRAMGIDPGVLHLNEGHSAFAVLE
;
A
#
# COMPACT_ATOMS: atom_id res chain seq x y z
N MET A 1 5.98 25.58 -17.41
CA MET A 1 4.66 25.09 -16.94
C MET A 1 3.95 26.14 -16.10
N VAL A 2 4.46 26.46 -14.90
CA VAL A 2 3.84 27.42 -13.98
C VAL A 2 3.68 28.84 -14.57
N GLN A 3 4.65 29.32 -15.36
CA GLN A 3 4.55 30.61 -16.08
C GLN A 3 3.39 30.68 -17.10
N ILE A 4 3.02 29.54 -17.70
CA ILE A 4 1.91 29.47 -18.67
C ILE A 4 0.57 29.56 -17.95
N ILE A 5 0.47 28.97 -16.76
CA ILE A 5 -0.72 29.03 -15.91
C ILE A 5 -0.92 30.46 -15.37
N GLN A 6 0.16 31.07 -14.87
CA GLN A 6 0.15 32.45 -14.39
C GLN A 6 -0.36 33.44 -15.45
N SER A 7 0.16 33.31 -16.68
CA SER A 7 -0.22 34.18 -17.81
C SER A 7 -1.62 33.91 -18.35
N ARG A 8 -2.07 32.63 -18.43
CA ARG A 8 -3.41 32.30 -18.92
C ARG A 8 -4.53 32.67 -17.95
N LEU A 9 -4.34 32.48 -16.65
CA LEU A 9 -5.35 32.79 -15.64
C LEU A 9 -5.26 34.23 -15.11
N GLN A 10 -4.24 34.98 -15.56
CA GLN A 10 -3.95 36.35 -15.10
C GLN A 10 -3.89 36.40 -13.58
N VAL A 11 -3.05 35.56 -13.00
CA VAL A 11 -2.83 35.47 -11.54
C VAL A 11 -1.43 35.93 -11.20
N ASP A 12 -1.21 36.36 -9.97
CA ASP A 12 0.06 36.96 -9.55
C ASP A 12 1.11 35.92 -9.19
N ALA A 13 0.68 34.77 -8.67
CA ALA A 13 1.54 33.62 -8.46
C ALA A 13 0.87 32.31 -8.88
N GLY A 14 1.70 31.37 -9.32
CA GLY A 14 1.32 29.98 -9.52
C GLY A 14 2.37 29.06 -8.93
N SER A 15 1.96 27.89 -8.44
CA SER A 15 2.89 26.89 -7.92
C SER A 15 2.44 25.47 -8.20
N VAL A 16 3.38 24.54 -8.14
CA VAL A 16 3.15 23.09 -8.26
C VAL A 16 3.75 22.41 -7.05
N TYR A 17 2.91 21.68 -6.33
CA TYR A 17 3.31 20.79 -5.25
C TYR A 17 3.23 19.35 -5.75
N LEU A 18 4.29 18.58 -5.58
CA LEU A 18 4.32 17.17 -6.00
C LEU A 18 4.19 16.26 -4.78
N LEU A 19 3.44 15.18 -4.92
CA LEU A 19 3.29 14.17 -3.89
C LEU A 19 4.53 13.28 -3.85
N GLU A 20 5.24 13.30 -2.72
CA GLU A 20 6.42 12.47 -2.47
C GLU A 20 6.05 10.96 -2.45
N PRO A 21 7.04 10.06 -2.59
CA PRO A 21 6.80 8.61 -2.66
C PRO A 21 6.08 7.98 -1.46
N ASP A 22 6.13 8.63 -0.30
CA ASP A 22 5.42 8.20 0.90
C ASP A 22 3.89 8.32 0.78
N ARG A 23 3.40 8.97 -0.30
CA ARG A 23 2.00 9.29 -0.58
C ARG A 23 1.30 10.10 0.50
N ARG A 24 2.06 10.78 1.35
CA ARG A 24 1.56 11.57 2.48
C ARG A 24 2.09 12.99 2.48
N THR A 25 3.24 13.23 1.85
CA THR A 25 3.92 14.52 1.88
C THR A 25 3.89 15.19 0.52
N LEU A 26 3.55 16.47 0.49
CA LEU A 26 3.61 17.35 -0.65
C LEU A 26 4.84 18.25 -0.53
N VAL A 27 5.63 18.35 -1.58
CA VAL A 27 6.79 19.24 -1.67
C VAL A 27 6.57 20.30 -2.74
N LEU A 28 6.91 21.56 -2.44
CA LEU A 28 6.89 22.61 -3.44
C LEU A 28 7.96 22.33 -4.51
N ALA A 29 7.54 21.98 -5.71
CA ALA A 29 8.45 21.57 -6.80
C ALA A 29 8.80 22.73 -7.74
N ALA A 30 7.88 23.67 -7.94
CA ALA A 30 8.11 24.86 -8.74
C ALA A 30 7.14 25.97 -8.35
N THR A 31 7.58 27.21 -8.48
CA THR A 31 6.74 28.40 -8.29
C THR A 31 7.16 29.53 -9.21
N VAL A 32 6.22 30.41 -9.52
CA VAL A 32 6.44 31.71 -10.16
C VAL A 32 5.58 32.72 -9.40
N GLY A 33 6.18 33.80 -8.94
CA GLY A 33 5.51 34.83 -8.13
C GLY A 33 5.74 34.67 -6.61
N LEU A 34 5.99 33.45 -6.11
CA LEU A 34 6.48 33.24 -4.75
C LEU A 34 8.02 33.22 -4.69
N ASN A 35 8.56 33.27 -3.47
CA ASN A 35 9.99 33.16 -3.26
C ASN A 35 10.53 31.77 -3.64
N ALA A 36 11.47 31.74 -4.59
CA ALA A 36 12.05 30.51 -5.12
C ALA A 36 12.88 29.71 -4.10
N SER A 37 13.34 30.32 -3.00
CA SER A 37 14.09 29.60 -1.96
C SER A 37 13.28 28.50 -1.26
N GLY A 38 11.94 28.58 -1.31
CA GLY A 38 11.06 27.55 -0.75
C GLY A 38 10.97 26.28 -1.61
N VAL A 39 11.40 26.31 -2.87
CA VAL A 39 11.36 25.14 -3.76
C VAL A 39 12.27 24.04 -3.23
N GLY A 40 11.72 22.84 -3.06
CA GLY A 40 12.40 21.67 -2.49
C GLY A 40 12.58 21.68 -0.95
N GLN A 41 12.29 22.81 -0.29
CA GLN A 41 12.36 22.94 1.17
C GLN A 41 10.99 22.85 1.82
N VAL A 42 10.01 23.57 1.26
CA VAL A 42 8.65 23.60 1.80
C VAL A 42 7.97 22.25 1.59
N ARG A 43 7.64 21.60 2.70
CA ARG A 43 6.93 20.33 2.78
C ARG A 43 5.71 20.45 3.69
N MET A 44 4.65 19.77 3.32
CA MET A 44 3.45 19.63 4.16
C MET A 44 2.78 18.30 3.93
N THR A 45 2.10 17.77 4.93
CA THR A 45 1.31 16.56 4.72
C THR A 45 0.03 16.86 3.94
N ILE A 46 -0.60 15.84 3.36
CA ILE A 46 -1.92 15.98 2.72
C ILE A 46 -3.02 16.46 3.70
N HIS A 47 -2.81 16.39 5.01
CA HIS A 47 -3.77 16.89 6.00
C HIS A 47 -3.49 18.33 6.45
N GLU A 48 -2.52 19.02 5.83
CA GLU A 48 -2.09 20.35 6.22
C GLU A 48 -2.29 21.36 5.08
N GLY A 49 -2.72 22.58 5.41
CA GLY A 49 -2.85 23.63 4.41
C GLY A 49 -4.09 23.47 3.52
N LEU A 50 -4.34 24.50 2.72
CA LEU A 50 -5.31 24.48 1.63
C LEU A 50 -4.87 23.55 0.49
N VAL A 51 -3.57 23.45 0.27
CA VAL A 51 -2.97 22.54 -0.73
C VAL A 51 -3.20 21.09 -0.31
N GLY A 52 -2.93 20.74 0.95
CA GLY A 52 -3.25 19.42 1.48
C GLY A 52 -4.74 19.12 1.42
N MET A 53 -5.61 20.08 1.78
CA MET A 53 -7.06 19.90 1.68
C MET A 53 -7.53 19.50 0.27
N ALA A 54 -7.00 20.13 -0.79
CA ALA A 54 -7.31 19.75 -2.17
C ALA A 54 -6.78 18.36 -2.54
N ALA A 55 -5.63 17.96 -2.00
CA ALA A 55 -5.07 16.60 -2.14
C ALA A 55 -5.89 15.54 -1.39
N GLU A 56 -6.34 15.86 -0.18
CA GLU A 56 -7.12 14.96 0.69
C GLU A 56 -8.53 14.71 0.15
N THR A 57 -9.19 15.76 -0.32
CA THR A 57 -10.56 15.69 -0.86
C THR A 57 -10.61 15.27 -2.32
N LEU A 58 -9.49 15.40 -3.06
CA LEU A 58 -9.42 15.26 -4.51
C LEU A 58 -10.39 16.21 -5.24
N GLU A 59 -10.72 17.35 -4.62
CA GLU A 59 -11.58 18.39 -5.17
C GLU A 59 -10.84 19.74 -5.26
N PRO A 60 -11.21 20.60 -6.22
CA PRO A 60 -10.73 21.98 -6.24
C PRO A 60 -11.11 22.74 -4.96
N VAL A 61 -10.18 23.52 -4.43
CA VAL A 61 -10.40 24.40 -3.28
C VAL A 61 -10.16 25.84 -3.72
N ALA A 62 -11.20 26.66 -3.75
CA ALA A 62 -11.12 28.08 -4.09
C ALA A 62 -11.51 28.91 -2.87
N VAL A 63 -10.63 29.79 -2.41
CA VAL A 63 -10.89 30.68 -1.27
C VAL A 63 -10.56 32.12 -1.64
N HIS A 64 -11.47 33.02 -1.28
CA HIS A 64 -11.31 34.46 -1.49
C HIS A 64 -10.26 35.08 -0.55
N GLN A 65 -10.17 34.59 0.69
CA GLN A 65 -9.20 35.05 1.69
C GLN A 65 -8.54 33.86 2.39
N ALA A 66 -7.35 33.50 1.93
CA ALA A 66 -6.60 32.34 2.38
C ALA A 66 -6.26 32.43 3.88
N ALA A 67 -5.73 33.56 4.33
CA ALA A 67 -5.27 33.76 5.70
C ALA A 67 -6.37 33.59 6.77
N SER A 68 -7.64 33.76 6.39
CA SER A 68 -8.79 33.56 7.30
C SER A 68 -9.31 32.12 7.33
N HIS A 69 -8.86 31.26 6.42
CA HIS A 69 -9.37 29.90 6.33
C HIS A 69 -8.80 29.02 7.46
N PRO A 70 -9.60 28.19 8.16
CA PRO A 70 -9.13 27.38 9.30
C PRO A 70 -8.00 26.41 8.96
N ARG A 71 -7.91 25.98 7.70
CA ARG A 71 -6.87 25.09 7.17
C ARG A 71 -5.68 25.83 6.56
N TYR A 72 -5.60 27.16 6.65
CA TYR A 72 -4.46 27.90 6.12
C TYR A 72 -3.19 27.57 6.89
N LYS A 73 -2.09 27.33 6.17
CA LYS A 73 -0.77 27.07 6.74
C LYS A 73 0.22 28.01 6.07
N TYR A 74 0.83 28.87 6.87
CA TYR A 74 1.79 29.87 6.43
C TYR A 74 3.22 29.30 6.42
N PHE A 75 3.96 29.62 5.35
CA PHE A 75 5.39 29.32 5.23
C PHE A 75 6.19 30.62 5.04
N ALA A 76 7.02 30.97 6.01
CA ALA A 76 7.84 32.18 5.98
C ALA A 76 8.79 32.21 4.76
N GLU A 77 9.24 31.03 4.34
CA GLU A 77 10.13 30.81 3.20
C GLU A 77 9.51 31.23 1.86
N LEU A 78 8.17 31.32 1.77
CA LEU A 78 7.44 31.65 0.54
C LEU A 78 7.16 33.14 0.38
N ALA A 79 7.32 33.95 1.45
CA ALA A 79 6.94 35.36 1.49
C ALA A 79 5.51 35.62 0.98
N GLU A 80 4.59 34.71 1.30
CA GLU A 80 3.23 34.66 0.74
C GLU A 80 2.23 35.62 1.43
N GLU A 81 2.71 36.50 2.31
CA GLU A 81 1.91 37.41 3.16
C GLU A 81 1.03 38.40 2.38
N HIS A 82 1.37 38.61 1.12
CA HIS A 82 0.74 39.60 0.25
C HIS A 82 -0.38 38.99 -0.60
N PHE A 83 -0.58 37.67 -0.59
CA PHE A 83 -1.60 37.01 -1.40
C PHE A 83 -2.88 36.82 -0.59
N HIS A 84 -3.99 37.24 -1.19
CA HIS A 84 -5.30 37.17 -0.55
C HIS A 84 -6.07 35.93 -0.99
N SER A 85 -6.22 35.72 -2.30
CA SER A 85 -7.03 34.62 -2.82
C SER A 85 -6.17 33.42 -3.23
N PHE A 86 -6.75 32.23 -3.11
CA PHE A 86 -6.03 30.97 -3.31
C PHE A 86 -6.94 29.95 -4.00
N LEU A 87 -6.46 29.41 -5.12
CA LEU A 87 -7.11 28.32 -5.84
C LEU A 87 -6.16 27.13 -5.90
N CYS A 88 -6.61 25.97 -5.44
CA CYS A 88 -5.94 24.68 -5.55
C CYS A 88 -6.74 23.76 -6.47
N VAL A 89 -6.07 23.01 -7.34
CA VAL A 89 -6.66 21.87 -8.04
C VAL A 89 -5.75 20.64 -7.94
N PRO A 90 -6.30 19.44 -7.69
CA PRO A 90 -5.51 18.23 -7.68
C PRO A 90 -5.01 17.87 -9.10
N VAL A 91 -3.79 17.35 -9.18
CA VAL A 91 -3.20 16.80 -10.41
C VAL A 91 -3.31 15.28 -10.32
N ILE A 92 -4.11 14.67 -11.20
CA ILE A 92 -4.41 13.23 -11.14
C ILE A 92 -4.07 12.58 -12.48
N ASP A 93 -3.20 11.57 -12.45
CA ASP A 93 -2.92 10.71 -13.62
C ASP A 93 -3.47 9.31 -13.34
N ARG A 94 -4.29 8.77 -14.25
CA ARG A 94 -4.87 7.42 -14.15
C ARG A 94 -5.47 7.06 -12.77
N GLY A 95 -6.14 8.03 -12.14
CA GLY A 95 -6.78 7.88 -10.82
C GLY A 95 -5.83 8.00 -9.63
N LEU A 96 -4.55 8.29 -9.85
CA LEU A 96 -3.55 8.51 -8.80
C LEU A 96 -3.21 9.99 -8.67
N LEU A 97 -3.29 10.50 -7.44
CA LEU A 97 -2.84 11.85 -7.11
C LEU A 97 -1.33 11.97 -7.33
N GLN A 98 -0.94 12.90 -8.19
CA GLN A 98 0.45 13.22 -8.48
C GLN A 98 0.93 14.46 -7.72
N GLY A 99 0.01 15.34 -7.34
CA GLY A 99 0.32 16.61 -6.71
C GLY A 99 -0.87 17.57 -6.73
N VAL A 100 -0.60 18.85 -6.49
CA VAL A 100 -1.60 19.93 -6.49
C VAL A 100 -1.03 21.13 -7.21
N LEU A 101 -1.84 21.74 -8.05
CA LEU A 101 -1.52 22.98 -8.75
C LEU A 101 -2.22 24.14 -8.05
N THR A 102 -1.51 25.25 -7.84
CA THR A 102 -2.04 26.41 -7.12
C THR A 102 -1.93 27.70 -7.93
N ALA A 103 -2.86 28.61 -7.67
CA ALA A 103 -2.90 29.96 -8.21
C ALA A 103 -3.30 30.96 -7.10
N GLN A 104 -2.60 32.09 -7.03
CA GLN A 104 -2.80 33.11 -6.00
C GLN A 104 -2.81 34.52 -6.61
N THR A 105 -3.55 35.43 -5.97
CA THR A 105 -3.61 36.85 -6.37
C THR A 105 -3.33 37.79 -5.19
N PHE A 106 -2.70 38.93 -5.49
CA PHE A 106 -2.54 40.02 -4.54
C PHE A 106 -3.89 40.66 -4.24
N ASP A 107 -4.69 40.94 -5.27
CA ASP A 107 -6.03 41.49 -5.05
C ASP A 107 -7.02 40.36 -4.67
N PRO A 108 -7.93 40.61 -3.71
CA PRO A 108 -9.01 39.67 -3.42
C PRO A 108 -9.86 39.39 -4.65
N ARG A 109 -9.99 38.11 -5.02
CA ARG A 109 -10.66 37.60 -6.21
C ARG A 109 -11.45 36.34 -5.87
N GLU A 110 -12.71 36.31 -6.28
CA GLU A 110 -13.47 35.07 -6.35
C GLU A 110 -13.20 34.39 -7.69
N PHE A 111 -12.65 33.18 -7.68
CA PHE A 111 -12.45 32.41 -8.89
C PHE A 111 -13.79 31.85 -9.39
N SER A 112 -14.17 32.22 -10.60
CA SER A 112 -15.37 31.72 -11.26
C SER A 112 -15.26 30.21 -11.55
N PRO A 113 -16.38 29.48 -11.68
CA PRO A 113 -16.36 28.06 -12.05
C PRO A 113 -15.57 27.78 -13.35
N SER A 114 -15.59 28.71 -14.31
CA SER A 114 -14.81 28.60 -15.54
C SER A 114 -13.30 28.69 -15.32
N GLU A 115 -12.84 29.50 -14.36
CA GLU A 115 -11.41 29.60 -14.03
C GLU A 115 -10.92 28.39 -13.25
N VAL A 116 -11.76 27.87 -12.34
CA VAL A 116 -11.51 26.60 -11.64
C VAL A 116 -11.39 25.46 -12.65
N ALA A 117 -12.34 25.37 -13.60
CA ALA A 117 -12.31 24.38 -14.67
C ALA A 117 -11.06 24.51 -15.56
N ALA A 118 -10.70 25.74 -15.94
CA ALA A 118 -9.51 25.98 -16.77
C ALA A 118 -8.21 25.54 -16.07
N LEU A 119 -8.08 25.79 -14.75
CA LEU A 119 -6.92 25.31 -13.98
C LEU A 119 -6.95 23.77 -13.83
N ALA A 120 -8.12 23.17 -13.62
CA ALA A 120 -8.28 21.71 -13.53
C ALA A 120 -7.97 21.00 -14.86
N GLU A 121 -8.39 21.57 -15.99
CA GLU A 121 -8.03 21.09 -17.32
C GLU A 121 -6.52 21.18 -17.57
N ALA A 122 -5.90 22.29 -17.15
CA ALA A 122 -4.44 22.41 -17.20
C ALA A 122 -3.77 21.34 -16.34
N ALA A 123 -4.27 21.08 -15.13
CA ALA A 123 -3.76 20.01 -14.27
C ALA A 123 -3.87 18.63 -14.92
N GLN A 124 -4.99 18.31 -15.58
CA GLN A 124 -5.16 17.05 -16.31
C GLN A 124 -4.21 16.92 -17.51
N LEU A 125 -4.00 17.98 -18.28
CA LEU A 125 -3.06 17.98 -19.40
C LEU A 125 -1.61 17.78 -18.95
N LEU A 126 -1.27 18.27 -17.75
CA LEU A 126 0.07 18.18 -17.19
C LEU A 126 0.31 16.90 -16.40
N ALA A 127 -0.74 16.22 -15.93
CA ALA A 127 -0.62 15.03 -15.10
C ALA A 127 0.21 13.90 -15.74
N PRO A 128 0.03 13.55 -17.04
CA PRO A 128 0.86 12.54 -17.69
C PRO A 128 2.33 12.97 -17.81
N LEU A 129 2.60 14.25 -18.06
CA LEU A 129 3.96 14.79 -18.17
C LEU A 129 4.66 14.82 -16.80
N ILE A 130 3.94 15.11 -15.73
CA ILE A 130 4.44 15.04 -14.36
C ILE A 130 4.68 13.59 -13.97
N CYS A 131 3.78 12.67 -14.34
CA CYS A 131 3.98 11.23 -14.15
C CYS A 131 5.21 10.77 -14.93
N GLU A 132 5.34 11.11 -16.22
CA GLU A 132 6.45 10.70 -17.08
C GLU A 132 7.77 11.35 -16.67
N ALA A 133 7.78 12.62 -16.25
CA ALA A 133 8.96 13.28 -15.69
C ALA A 133 9.35 12.65 -14.35
N ARG A 134 8.38 12.28 -13.51
CA ARG A 134 8.62 11.43 -12.34
C ARG A 134 9.10 10.05 -12.75
N ASP A 135 8.66 9.48 -13.87
CA ASP A 135 9.06 8.16 -14.35
C ASP A 135 10.49 8.19 -14.94
N LEU A 136 10.88 9.31 -15.55
CA LEU A 136 12.23 9.64 -16.01
C LEU A 136 13.16 9.93 -14.82
N GLU A 137 12.68 10.67 -13.81
CA GLU A 137 13.33 10.77 -12.50
C GLU A 137 13.24 9.44 -11.72
N GLN A 138 12.34 8.50 -12.04
CA GLN A 138 12.24 7.16 -11.42
C GLN A 138 13.28 6.18 -11.94
N PHE A 139 14.04 6.50 -12.99
CA PHE A 139 15.38 5.92 -13.15
C PHE A 139 16.28 6.22 -11.92
N VAL A 140 15.87 7.19 -11.08
CA VAL A 140 16.40 7.56 -9.78
C VAL A 140 15.28 7.64 -8.71
N ALA A 141 14.38 6.64 -8.60
CA ALA A 141 13.56 6.53 -7.38
C ALA A 141 14.47 6.63 -6.14
N PRO A 142 14.17 7.48 -5.14
CA PRO A 142 15.03 7.64 -3.96
C PRO A 142 15.33 6.27 -3.36
N LEU A 143 16.58 6.07 -2.97
CA LEU A 143 17.07 4.78 -2.48
C LEU A 143 16.14 4.14 -1.43
N GLN A 144 15.60 4.97 -0.54
CA GLN A 144 14.65 4.58 0.48
C GLN A 144 13.36 3.97 -0.12
N GLN A 145 12.80 4.59 -1.16
CA GLN A 145 11.61 4.06 -1.85
C GLN A 145 11.88 2.69 -2.47
N ARG A 146 13.05 2.50 -3.09
CA ARG A 146 13.46 1.20 -3.66
C ARG A 146 13.52 0.14 -2.57
N LEU A 147 14.11 0.48 -1.43
CA LEU A 147 14.26 -0.42 -0.30
C LEU A 147 12.92 -0.80 0.32
N TRP A 148 12.00 0.16 0.51
CA TRP A 148 10.63 -0.12 0.93
C TRP A 148 9.84 -0.94 -0.07
N SER A 149 10.06 -0.72 -1.37
CA SER A 149 9.40 -1.50 -2.42
C SER A 149 9.86 -2.96 -2.38
N LEU A 150 11.16 -3.19 -2.18
CA LEU A 150 11.72 -4.53 -1.95
C LEU A 150 11.11 -5.16 -0.69
N ALA A 151 11.01 -4.42 0.42
CA ALA A 151 10.49 -4.95 1.68
C ALA A 151 9.00 -5.32 1.62
N ARG A 152 8.21 -4.57 0.84
CA ARG A 152 6.74 -4.74 0.72
C ARG A 152 6.31 -5.87 -0.22
N ASN A 153 7.20 -6.41 -1.05
CA ASN A 153 6.89 -7.54 -1.92
C ASN A 153 7.68 -8.77 -1.47
N LEU A 154 6.98 -9.83 -1.03
CA LEU A 154 7.62 -11.04 -0.48
C LEU A 154 8.54 -11.79 -1.44
N TRP A 155 8.63 -11.39 -2.71
CA TRP A 155 9.66 -11.86 -3.63
C TRP A 155 11.07 -11.87 -3.03
N TRP A 156 11.37 -10.88 -2.17
CA TRP A 156 12.66 -10.83 -1.49
C TRP A 156 13.01 -12.10 -0.72
N CYS A 157 12.02 -12.86 -0.20
CA CYS A 157 12.30 -14.01 0.68
C CYS A 157 12.79 -15.26 -0.05
N TRP A 158 12.70 -15.30 -1.39
CA TRP A 158 13.36 -16.32 -2.22
C TRP A 158 14.42 -15.74 -3.15
N ASP A 159 14.84 -14.48 -2.90
CA ASP A 159 16.00 -13.87 -3.55
C ASP A 159 17.15 -13.65 -2.55
N ASN A 160 18.18 -14.50 -2.64
CA ASN A 160 19.31 -14.48 -1.72
C ASN A 160 20.03 -13.13 -1.65
N ASP A 161 20.15 -12.41 -2.77
CA ASP A 161 20.78 -11.10 -2.80
C ASP A 161 19.98 -10.07 -2.00
N THR A 162 18.66 -10.04 -2.16
CA THR A 162 17.78 -9.14 -1.41
C THR A 162 17.71 -9.52 0.07
N VAL A 163 17.69 -10.80 0.43
CA VAL A 163 17.81 -11.24 1.83
C VAL A 163 19.12 -10.74 2.44
N SER A 164 20.24 -10.91 1.74
CA SER A 164 21.55 -10.46 2.21
C SER A 164 21.59 -8.94 2.42
N LEU A 165 20.88 -8.19 1.58
CA LEU A 165 20.82 -6.75 1.64
C LEU A 165 20.18 -6.26 2.95
N PHE A 166 19.03 -6.81 3.33
CA PHE A 166 18.39 -6.46 4.60
C PHE A 166 19.21 -6.88 5.81
N ARG A 167 19.81 -8.08 5.75
CA ARG A 167 20.72 -8.56 6.79
C ARG A 167 21.91 -7.62 6.99
N ASP A 168 22.51 -7.12 5.92
CA ASP A 168 23.73 -6.32 6.00
C ASP A 168 23.48 -4.93 6.60
N ILE A 169 22.26 -4.40 6.54
CA ILE A 169 21.90 -3.10 7.16
C ILE A 169 22.10 -3.15 8.68
N ASP A 170 21.61 -4.21 9.33
CA ASP A 170 21.84 -4.49 10.74
C ASP A 170 21.68 -6.00 11.05
N PRO A 171 22.76 -6.78 11.06
CA PRO A 171 22.68 -8.24 11.23
C PRO A 171 22.16 -8.69 12.60
N VAL A 172 22.23 -7.83 13.61
CA VAL A 172 21.75 -8.12 14.96
C VAL A 172 20.24 -7.89 15.00
N ARG A 173 19.78 -6.68 14.64
CA ARG A 173 18.35 -6.36 14.60
C ARG A 173 17.60 -7.26 13.62
N TRP A 174 18.18 -7.60 12.49
CA TRP A 174 17.58 -8.52 11.52
C TRP A 174 17.19 -9.87 12.14
N ARG A 175 18.03 -10.44 12.99
CA ARG A 175 17.73 -11.70 13.70
C ARG A 175 16.70 -11.50 14.81
N GLU A 176 16.83 -10.42 15.57
CA GLU A 176 15.89 -10.09 16.66
C GLU A 176 14.47 -9.81 16.15
N LEU A 177 14.34 -9.27 14.94
CA LEU A 177 13.08 -8.95 14.29
C LEU A 177 12.51 -10.11 13.45
N SER A 178 12.99 -11.35 13.66
CA SER A 178 12.54 -12.52 12.89
C SER A 178 12.59 -12.29 11.38
N HIS A 179 13.71 -11.71 10.92
CA HIS A 179 14.01 -11.47 9.52
C HIS A 179 12.90 -10.66 8.81
N ASN A 180 12.30 -9.70 9.51
CA ASN A 180 11.23 -8.84 8.97
C ASN A 180 11.79 -7.49 8.46
N PRO A 181 11.78 -7.22 7.14
CA PRO A 181 12.35 -6.00 6.58
C PRO A 181 11.48 -4.77 6.84
N ILE A 182 10.16 -4.92 6.95
CA ILE A 182 9.27 -3.82 7.31
C ILE A 182 9.58 -3.35 8.73
N ALA A 183 9.68 -4.28 9.68
CA ALA A 183 10.04 -3.95 11.05
C ALA A 183 11.44 -3.31 11.15
N LEU A 184 12.43 -3.86 10.44
CA LEU A 184 13.80 -3.32 10.42
C LEU A 184 13.84 -1.88 9.91
N LEU A 185 13.17 -1.59 8.80
CA LEU A 185 13.17 -0.27 8.19
C LEU A 185 12.36 0.74 9.01
N SER A 186 11.29 0.31 9.68
CA SER A 186 10.49 1.17 10.57
C SER A 186 11.24 1.65 11.81
N GLU A 187 12.29 0.95 12.24
CA GLU A 187 13.11 1.34 13.40
C GLU A 187 14.20 2.36 13.09
N LEU A 188 14.47 2.59 11.80
CA LEU A 188 15.51 3.50 11.35
C LEU A 188 14.90 4.82 10.88
N SER A 189 15.40 5.94 11.40
CA SER A 189 15.12 7.23 10.79
C SER A 189 15.72 7.31 9.37
N LEU A 190 15.20 8.21 8.54
CA LEU A 190 15.73 8.44 7.19
C LEU A 190 17.25 8.70 7.20
N GLU A 191 17.70 9.59 8.08
CA GLU A 191 19.12 9.93 8.24
C GLU A 191 19.97 8.71 8.66
N GLN A 192 19.46 7.90 9.60
CA GLN A 192 20.16 6.69 10.05
C GLN A 192 20.30 5.67 8.92
N LEU A 193 19.24 5.47 8.14
CA LEU A 193 19.23 4.56 7.01
C LEU A 193 20.19 5.03 5.91
N GLU A 194 20.15 6.30 5.52
CA GLU A 194 21.06 6.87 4.51
C GLU A 194 22.51 6.74 4.93
N ARG A 195 22.82 7.08 6.19
CA ARG A 195 24.16 6.92 6.75
C ARG A 195 24.64 5.46 6.72
N ARG A 196 23.79 4.51 7.12
CA ARG A 196 24.11 3.06 7.07
C ARG A 196 24.39 2.61 5.63
N VAL A 197 23.53 2.98 4.70
CA VAL A 197 23.70 2.62 3.29
C VAL A 197 24.97 3.22 2.69
N ASN A 198 25.30 4.47 3.03
CA ASN A 198 26.55 5.12 2.61
C ASN A 198 27.79 4.40 3.17
N GLN A 199 27.80 4.10 4.46
CA GLN A 199 28.92 3.42 5.13
C GLN A 199 29.18 2.02 4.57
N LEU A 200 28.10 1.29 4.24
CA LEU A 200 28.14 -0.07 3.71
C LEU A 200 28.19 -0.13 2.17
N VAL A 201 28.17 1.03 1.50
CA VAL A 201 28.20 1.16 0.04
C VAL A 201 27.08 0.34 -0.64
N LEU A 202 25.86 0.37 -0.09
CA LEU A 202 24.75 -0.50 -0.55
C LEU A 202 23.96 0.07 -1.74
N HIS A 203 24.21 1.32 -2.17
CA HIS A 203 23.44 2.00 -3.24
C HIS A 203 23.25 1.16 -4.51
N SER A 204 24.35 0.63 -5.05
CA SER A 204 24.32 -0.17 -6.28
C SER A 204 23.60 -1.51 -6.07
N ARG A 205 23.76 -2.13 -4.89
CA ARG A 205 23.08 -3.39 -4.55
C ARG A 205 21.57 -3.19 -4.43
N ILE A 206 21.12 -2.12 -3.76
CA ILE A 206 19.70 -1.78 -3.65
C ILE A 206 19.12 -1.51 -5.03
N SER A 207 19.81 -0.73 -5.85
CA SER A 207 19.37 -0.39 -7.20
C SER A 207 19.29 -1.62 -8.11
N HIS A 208 20.25 -2.54 -7.98
CA HIS A 208 20.28 -3.79 -8.73
C HIS A 208 19.15 -4.74 -8.29
N ALA A 209 18.99 -4.97 -6.98
CA ALA A 209 17.90 -5.80 -6.44
C ALA A 209 16.53 -5.26 -6.86
N TYR A 210 16.32 -3.94 -6.76
CA TYR A 210 15.09 -3.30 -7.20
C TYR A 210 14.83 -3.51 -8.69
N ARG A 211 15.84 -3.30 -9.55
CA ARG A 211 15.71 -3.54 -10.99
C ARG A 211 15.39 -4.99 -11.30
N ARG A 212 16.06 -5.95 -10.65
CA ARG A 212 15.77 -7.38 -10.80
C ARG A 212 14.34 -7.72 -10.41
N MET A 213 13.84 -7.14 -9.32
CA MET A 213 12.44 -7.29 -8.93
C MET A 213 11.52 -6.70 -10.00
N GLN A 214 11.79 -5.51 -10.55
CA GLN A 214 10.96 -4.94 -11.63
C GLN A 214 10.99 -5.79 -12.90
N GLU A 215 12.16 -6.25 -13.33
CA GLU A 215 12.33 -7.16 -14.48
C GLU A 215 11.57 -8.47 -14.24
N TYR A 216 11.63 -9.03 -13.04
CA TYR A 216 10.81 -10.16 -12.64
C TYR A 216 9.33 -9.81 -12.79
N LEU A 217 8.83 -8.78 -12.11
CA LEU A 217 7.40 -8.47 -12.08
C LEU A 217 6.80 -8.14 -13.45
N THR A 218 7.58 -7.55 -14.36
CA THR A 218 7.10 -7.05 -15.66
C THR A 218 7.43 -7.95 -16.85
N SER A 219 8.26 -8.99 -16.67
CA SER A 219 8.62 -9.90 -17.77
C SER A 219 7.38 -10.58 -18.35
N GLU A 220 7.21 -10.47 -19.66
CA GLU A 220 6.19 -11.20 -20.43
C GLU A 220 6.72 -12.56 -20.94
N MET A 221 8.04 -12.76 -20.92
CA MET A 221 8.70 -14.00 -21.34
C MET A 221 8.73 -15.01 -20.18
N THR A 222 7.55 -15.49 -19.81
CA THR A 222 7.36 -16.44 -18.70
C THR A 222 6.67 -17.71 -19.18
N TRP A 223 6.78 -18.79 -18.40
CA TRP A 223 6.08 -20.03 -18.72
C TRP A 223 4.56 -19.80 -18.80
N GLY A 224 3.98 -19.06 -17.85
CA GLY A 224 2.56 -18.73 -17.80
C GLY A 224 2.13 -17.74 -18.88
N GLY A 225 3.01 -16.84 -19.32
CA GLY A 225 2.81 -16.02 -20.52
C GLY A 225 2.58 -16.88 -21.77
N ALA A 226 3.39 -17.94 -21.93
CA ALA A 226 3.29 -18.84 -23.08
C ALA A 226 2.19 -19.91 -22.95
N ASN A 227 1.89 -20.39 -21.74
CA ASN A 227 1.09 -21.61 -21.55
C ASN A 227 -0.21 -21.42 -20.75
N ALA A 228 -0.39 -20.31 -20.01
CA ALA A 228 -1.52 -20.10 -19.11
C ALA A 228 -2.51 -19.03 -19.61
N GLY A 229 -2.56 -18.78 -20.92
CA GLY A 229 -3.46 -17.80 -21.56
C GLY A 229 -4.93 -17.88 -21.09
N PRO A 230 -5.57 -19.07 -21.04
CA PRO A 230 -6.95 -19.20 -20.57
C PRO A 230 -7.19 -18.70 -19.14
N LEU A 231 -6.19 -18.77 -18.26
CA LEU A 231 -6.28 -18.32 -16.87
C LEU A 231 -6.11 -16.80 -16.72
N ARG A 232 -5.62 -16.08 -17.74
CA ARG A 232 -5.42 -14.61 -17.65
C ARG A 232 -6.73 -13.84 -17.50
N ALA A 233 -7.75 -14.27 -18.24
CA ALA A 233 -9.08 -13.66 -18.17
C ALA A 233 -9.85 -14.10 -16.91
N ARG A 234 -9.67 -15.36 -16.50
CA ARG A 234 -10.37 -15.97 -15.36
C ARG A 234 -9.38 -16.77 -14.51
N PRO A 235 -8.69 -16.13 -13.55
CA PRO A 235 -7.58 -16.75 -12.81
C PRO A 235 -8.04 -17.86 -11.87
N VAL A 236 -7.06 -18.58 -11.31
CA VAL A 236 -7.30 -19.51 -10.21
C VAL A 236 -7.50 -18.72 -8.92
N ALA A 237 -8.59 -18.97 -8.20
CA ALA A 237 -8.74 -18.53 -6.81
C ALA A 237 -8.31 -19.69 -5.89
N TYR A 238 -7.19 -19.51 -5.19
CA TYR A 238 -6.59 -20.51 -4.33
C TYR A 238 -6.92 -20.23 -2.87
N PHE A 239 -7.77 -21.05 -2.28
CA PHE A 239 -8.21 -20.89 -0.89
C PHE A 239 -7.40 -21.78 0.04
N SER A 240 -6.90 -21.20 1.12
CA SER A 240 -6.31 -21.97 2.21
C SER A 240 -6.50 -21.26 3.55
N ALA A 241 -6.61 -22.05 4.62
CA ALA A 241 -6.62 -21.50 5.97
C ALA A 241 -5.25 -20.97 6.40
N GLU A 242 -4.15 -21.44 5.78
CA GLU A 242 -2.79 -21.05 6.18
C GLU A 242 -1.85 -20.88 4.98
N PHE A 243 -0.87 -19.98 5.09
CA PHE A 243 0.15 -19.72 4.07
C PHE A 243 1.53 -19.58 4.70
N GLY A 244 2.38 -20.59 4.51
CA GLY A 244 3.78 -20.63 4.96
C GLY A 244 4.70 -19.91 3.99
N LEU A 245 4.66 -18.57 4.01
CA LEU A 245 5.44 -17.75 3.08
C LEU A 245 6.83 -17.41 3.63
N HIS A 246 6.87 -16.86 4.85
CA HIS A 246 8.08 -16.47 5.55
C HIS A 246 7.75 -16.23 7.02
N GLU A 247 8.69 -16.44 7.95
CA GLU A 247 8.48 -16.27 9.39
C GLU A 247 8.08 -14.84 9.80
N SER A 248 8.35 -13.84 8.95
CA SER A 248 7.90 -12.46 9.14
C SER A 248 6.39 -12.27 8.98
N ILE A 249 5.66 -13.26 8.46
CA ILE A 249 4.19 -13.28 8.38
C ILE A 249 3.71 -14.63 8.95
N PRO A 250 3.47 -14.72 10.26
CA PRO A 250 3.25 -15.99 10.95
C PRO A 250 1.81 -16.52 10.80
N ILE A 251 1.31 -16.66 9.57
CA ILE A 251 -0.08 -17.09 9.26
C ILE A 251 -0.17 -18.59 8.88
N TYR A 252 0.68 -19.43 9.48
CA TYR A 252 0.68 -20.87 9.26
C TYR A 252 1.18 -21.67 10.47
N SER A 253 0.81 -22.95 10.52
CA SER A 253 1.14 -23.88 11.62
C SER A 253 1.97 -25.09 11.18
N GLY A 254 1.88 -25.50 9.91
CA GLY A 254 2.53 -26.73 9.47
C GLY A 254 2.61 -26.93 7.95
N GLY A 255 2.69 -28.20 7.55
CA GLY A 255 3.01 -28.59 6.17
C GLY A 255 1.96 -28.17 5.13
N LEU A 256 0.68 -28.09 5.51
CA LEU A 256 -0.40 -27.63 4.62
C LEU A 256 -0.18 -26.15 4.23
N GLY A 257 0.17 -25.31 5.20
CA GLY A 257 0.53 -23.92 4.98
C GLY A 257 1.81 -23.78 4.17
N VAL A 258 2.85 -24.55 4.46
CA VAL A 258 4.10 -24.55 3.66
C VAL A 258 3.79 -24.89 2.20
N LEU A 259 2.99 -25.92 1.93
CA LEU A 259 2.55 -26.27 0.59
C LEU A 259 1.80 -25.12 -0.11
N ALA A 260 0.86 -24.48 0.58
CA ALA A 260 0.13 -23.33 0.04
C ALA A 260 1.06 -22.14 -0.27
N GLY A 261 2.04 -21.89 0.59
CA GLY A 261 3.08 -20.88 0.39
C GLY A 261 3.94 -21.18 -0.84
N ASP A 262 4.42 -22.41 -0.97
CA ASP A 262 5.26 -22.86 -2.09
C ASP A 262 4.49 -22.86 -3.42
N HIS A 263 3.21 -23.24 -3.40
CA HIS A 263 2.33 -23.08 -4.57
C HIS A 263 2.22 -21.61 -4.99
N LEU A 264 2.04 -20.69 -4.05
CA LEU A 264 1.92 -19.27 -4.35
C LEU A 264 3.22 -18.70 -4.91
N LYS A 265 4.37 -19.05 -4.32
CA LYS A 265 5.70 -18.67 -4.82
C LYS A 265 5.96 -19.24 -6.22
N SER A 266 5.65 -20.52 -6.44
CA SER A 266 5.80 -21.18 -7.74
C SER A 266 4.89 -20.57 -8.81
N ALA A 267 3.63 -20.26 -8.47
CA ALA A 267 2.72 -19.55 -9.35
C ALA A 267 3.19 -18.13 -9.67
N SER A 268 3.86 -17.47 -8.73
CA SER A 268 4.54 -16.21 -8.98
C SER A 268 5.68 -16.38 -9.98
N ASP A 269 6.61 -17.30 -9.75
CA ASP A 269 7.80 -17.52 -10.58
C ASP A 269 7.45 -17.94 -12.01
N LEU A 270 6.50 -18.87 -12.15
CA LEU A 270 5.99 -19.33 -13.44
C LEU A 270 5.01 -18.36 -14.10
N ASP A 271 4.61 -17.29 -13.41
CA ASP A 271 3.61 -16.32 -13.87
C ASP A 271 2.25 -16.95 -14.22
N ILE A 272 1.82 -17.90 -13.39
CA ILE A 272 0.50 -18.53 -13.48
C ILE A 272 -0.54 -17.58 -12.85
N PRO A 273 -1.61 -17.18 -13.56
CA PRO A 273 -2.65 -16.31 -13.00
C PRO A 273 -3.39 -16.96 -11.83
N LEU A 274 -2.98 -16.59 -10.63
CA LEU A 274 -3.49 -17.10 -9.37
C LEU A 274 -3.64 -15.95 -8.37
N VAL A 275 -4.77 -15.94 -7.67
CA VAL A 275 -5.04 -15.07 -6.53
C VAL A 275 -5.29 -15.97 -5.33
N ALA A 276 -4.52 -15.79 -4.26
CA ALA A 276 -4.65 -16.57 -3.04
C ALA A 276 -5.58 -15.87 -2.05
N ILE A 277 -6.31 -16.65 -1.28
CA ILE A 277 -7.30 -16.19 -0.29
C ILE A 277 -7.09 -16.97 1.00
N GLY A 278 -6.93 -16.24 2.10
CA GLY A 278 -6.80 -16.78 3.45
C GLY A 278 -7.41 -15.87 4.51
N LEU A 279 -7.23 -16.25 5.77
CA LEU A 279 -7.57 -15.41 6.91
C LEU A 279 -6.29 -14.74 7.44
N TYR A 280 -6.44 -13.49 7.90
CA TYR A 280 -5.42 -12.88 8.74
C TYR A 280 -5.47 -13.53 10.14
N TYR A 281 -4.31 -13.66 10.80
CA TYR A 281 -4.22 -14.11 12.18
C TYR A 281 -3.33 -13.16 12.97
N ASP A 282 -3.92 -12.38 13.87
CA ASP A 282 -3.19 -11.34 14.60
C ASP A 282 -2.34 -11.89 15.75
N HIS A 283 -2.47 -13.16 16.16
CA HIS A 283 -1.56 -13.82 17.11
C HIS A 283 -0.64 -14.86 16.45
N GLY A 284 -0.72 -15.00 15.13
CA GLY A 284 -0.03 -16.03 14.37
C GLY A 284 -0.18 -17.45 14.96
N TYR A 285 0.92 -18.21 14.95
CA TYR A 285 1.06 -19.47 15.68
C TYR A 285 1.88 -19.28 16.96
N PHE A 286 1.73 -20.17 17.94
CA PHE A 286 2.40 -20.00 19.23
C PHE A 286 3.92 -20.22 19.15
N ARG A 287 4.65 -19.54 20.03
CA ARG A 287 6.03 -19.89 20.37
C ARG A 287 6.02 -21.00 21.41
N GLN A 288 6.75 -22.07 21.11
CA GLN A 288 6.87 -23.21 21.99
C GLN A 288 8.06 -23.00 22.93
N HIS A 289 7.80 -23.11 24.24
CA HIS A 289 8.84 -23.15 25.27
C HIS A 289 8.69 -24.44 26.07
N LEU A 290 9.82 -24.98 26.56
CA LEU A 290 9.80 -26.07 27.52
C LEU A 290 10.10 -25.49 28.89
N ASN A 291 9.20 -25.71 29.84
CA ASN A 291 9.43 -25.28 31.21
C ASN A 291 10.44 -26.19 31.93
N ALA A 292 10.75 -25.87 33.19
CA ALA A 292 11.74 -26.61 33.98
C ALA A 292 11.42 -28.10 34.13
N ASP A 293 10.14 -28.48 34.01
CA ASP A 293 9.65 -29.86 34.10
C ASP A 293 9.63 -30.58 32.74
N GLY A 294 10.07 -29.92 31.66
CA GLY A 294 10.05 -30.45 30.29
C GLY A 294 8.65 -30.45 29.66
N MET A 295 7.68 -29.75 30.26
CA MET A 295 6.34 -29.60 29.70
C MET A 295 6.31 -28.43 28.71
N GLN A 296 5.53 -28.60 27.65
CA GLN A 296 5.29 -27.55 26.65
C GLN A 296 4.43 -26.44 27.25
N GLU A 297 4.91 -25.21 27.05
CA GLU A 297 4.17 -23.97 27.27
C GLU A 297 4.05 -23.21 25.94
N GLU A 298 2.90 -22.59 25.73
CA GLU A 298 2.54 -21.90 24.50
C GLU A 298 2.41 -20.40 24.75
N GLU A 299 3.24 -19.61 24.07
CA GLU A 299 3.15 -18.15 24.11
C GLU A 299 2.57 -17.64 22.79
N TYR A 300 1.42 -16.98 22.85
CA TYR A 300 0.77 -16.33 21.70
C TYR A 300 1.10 -14.84 21.72
N LEU A 301 1.87 -14.38 20.76
CA LEU A 301 2.29 -12.98 20.66
C LEU A 301 1.43 -12.28 19.62
N GLN A 302 0.88 -11.13 20.01
CA GLN A 302 0.17 -10.28 19.06
C GLN A 302 1.16 -9.70 18.04
N VAL A 303 0.84 -9.90 16.77
CA VAL A 303 1.58 -9.41 15.61
C VAL A 303 1.15 -7.98 15.35
N ASP A 304 2.12 -7.07 15.39
CA ASP A 304 1.91 -5.69 15.01
C ASP A 304 1.67 -5.60 13.49
N ARG A 305 0.42 -5.34 13.11
CA ARG A 305 -0.02 -5.25 11.71
C ARG A 305 0.76 -4.20 10.92
N ASP A 306 1.17 -3.11 11.56
CA ASP A 306 1.91 -2.02 10.91
C ASP A 306 3.36 -2.43 10.56
N ARG A 307 3.81 -3.57 11.10
CA ARG A 307 5.10 -4.21 10.77
C ARG A 307 5.00 -5.30 9.71
N LEU A 308 3.83 -5.51 9.12
CA LEU A 308 3.64 -6.50 8.06
C LEU A 308 3.59 -5.81 6.68
N PRO A 309 3.92 -6.51 5.58
CA PRO A 309 3.78 -5.99 4.23
C PRO A 309 2.31 -6.05 3.76
N LEU A 310 1.39 -5.59 4.61
CA LEU A 310 -0.03 -5.52 4.34
C LEU A 310 -0.40 -4.15 3.79
N SER A 311 -1.31 -4.13 2.83
CA SER A 311 -2.02 -2.93 2.41
C SER A 311 -3.50 -3.21 2.31
N PRO A 312 -4.40 -2.22 2.49
CA PRO A 312 -5.81 -2.44 2.22
C PRO A 312 -6.00 -2.89 0.77
N ALA A 313 -6.79 -3.94 0.55
CA ALA A 313 -7.19 -4.32 -0.79
C ALA A 313 -8.16 -3.25 -1.33
N ILE A 314 -7.92 -2.73 -2.54
CA ILE A 314 -8.71 -1.65 -3.12
C ILE A 314 -9.62 -2.22 -4.21
N GLY A 315 -10.93 -1.97 -4.05
CA GLY A 315 -11.96 -2.44 -4.97
C GLY A 315 -12.00 -1.63 -6.27
N ARG A 316 -12.88 -2.04 -7.19
CA ARG A 316 -13.11 -1.32 -8.45
C ARG A 316 -13.65 0.10 -8.27
N ASP A 317 -14.25 0.38 -7.13
CA ASP A 317 -14.77 1.69 -6.73
C ASP A 317 -13.70 2.61 -6.14
N GLY A 318 -12.45 2.14 -6.03
CA GLY A 318 -11.35 2.90 -5.44
C GLY A 318 -11.33 2.89 -3.91
N ASN A 319 -12.26 2.20 -3.25
CA ASN A 319 -12.35 2.14 -1.79
C ASN A 319 -11.71 0.86 -1.23
N PRO A 320 -11.29 0.88 0.05
CA PRO A 320 -10.89 -0.34 0.74
C PRO A 320 -12.02 -1.38 0.73
N VAL A 321 -11.71 -2.60 0.30
CA VAL A 321 -12.69 -3.69 0.25
C VAL A 321 -13.04 -4.14 1.66
N ARG A 322 -14.34 -4.05 1.97
CA ARG A 322 -14.96 -4.66 3.13
C ARG A 322 -16.03 -5.62 2.67
N ILE A 323 -16.07 -6.79 3.27
CA ILE A 323 -17.09 -7.81 3.00
C ILE A 323 -17.91 -8.07 4.25
N SER A 324 -19.11 -8.59 4.06
CA SER A 324 -19.90 -9.15 5.15
C SER A 324 -20.39 -10.54 4.79
N VAL A 325 -20.50 -11.41 5.80
CA VAL A 325 -21.04 -12.76 5.67
C VAL A 325 -22.18 -12.94 6.66
N GLN A 326 -23.33 -13.37 6.15
CA GLN A 326 -24.50 -13.63 6.99
C GLN A 326 -24.33 -14.98 7.70
N THR A 327 -24.50 -14.98 9.02
CA THR A 327 -24.56 -16.18 9.85
C THR A 327 -25.89 -16.27 10.58
N ARG A 328 -26.11 -17.37 11.31
CA ARG A 328 -27.31 -17.57 12.12
C ARG A 328 -27.46 -16.53 13.25
N SER A 329 -26.34 -16.05 13.78
CA SER A 329 -26.27 -15.13 14.93
C SER A 329 -26.11 -13.66 14.54
N GLY A 330 -25.86 -13.35 13.26
CA GLY A 330 -25.64 -11.98 12.81
C GLY A 330 -24.78 -11.91 11.55
N GLN A 331 -24.42 -10.70 11.15
CA GLN A 331 -23.43 -10.48 10.08
C GLN A 331 -22.04 -10.37 10.69
N ILE A 332 -21.09 -11.08 10.09
CA ILE A 332 -19.66 -10.89 10.37
C ILE A 332 -19.12 -9.99 9.27
N HIS A 333 -18.54 -8.86 9.64
CA HIS A 333 -17.81 -7.98 8.74
C HIS A 333 -16.33 -8.35 8.70
N ALA A 334 -15.66 -8.12 7.57
CA ALA A 334 -14.22 -8.25 7.50
C ALA A 334 -13.60 -7.20 6.57
N GLN A 335 -12.45 -6.66 7.00
CA GLN A 335 -11.56 -5.88 6.16
C GLN A 335 -10.73 -6.85 5.31
N VAL A 336 -10.58 -6.55 4.03
CA VAL A 336 -9.69 -7.32 3.16
C VAL A 336 -8.36 -6.59 3.04
N TRP A 337 -7.30 -7.29 3.42
CA TRP A 337 -5.92 -6.89 3.24
C TRP A 337 -5.32 -7.63 2.04
N GLN A 338 -4.30 -7.05 1.43
CA GLN A 338 -3.55 -7.67 0.36
C GLN A 338 -2.05 -7.68 0.68
N VAL A 339 -1.39 -8.77 0.29
CA VAL A 339 0.06 -8.97 0.35
C VAL A 339 0.57 -9.30 -1.04
N ALA A 340 1.61 -8.59 -1.48
CA ALA A 340 2.29 -8.89 -2.73
C ALA A 340 3.26 -10.08 -2.53
N VAL A 341 3.02 -11.16 -3.27
CA VAL A 341 3.87 -12.37 -3.28
C VAL A 341 4.44 -12.53 -4.68
N GLY A 342 5.51 -11.80 -4.94
CA GLY A 342 6.04 -11.61 -6.29
C GLY A 342 4.98 -11.03 -7.21
N ARG A 343 4.62 -11.77 -8.26
CA ARG A 343 3.59 -11.42 -9.25
C ARG A 343 2.16 -11.74 -8.79
N ARG A 344 2.00 -12.46 -7.67
CA ARG A 344 0.69 -12.88 -7.17
C ARG A 344 0.25 -12.05 -5.99
N LEU A 345 -1.06 -12.07 -5.75
CA LEU A 345 -1.70 -11.41 -4.64
C LEU A 345 -2.22 -12.45 -3.67
N LEU A 346 -1.96 -12.26 -2.37
CA LEU A 346 -2.64 -12.95 -1.29
C LEU A 346 -3.61 -11.98 -0.63
N LEU A 347 -4.90 -12.32 -0.63
CA LEU A 347 -5.95 -11.63 0.09
C LEU A 347 -6.11 -12.26 1.47
N LEU A 348 -6.10 -11.43 2.51
CA LEU A 348 -6.29 -11.86 3.90
C LEU A 348 -7.50 -11.16 4.49
N LEU A 349 -8.47 -11.96 4.95
CA LEU A 349 -9.69 -11.45 5.57
C LEU A 349 -9.46 -11.30 7.07
N ASP A 350 -9.80 -10.14 7.59
CA ASP A 350 -9.62 -9.75 8.99
C ASP A 350 -10.96 -9.30 9.59
N SER A 351 -11.47 -10.05 10.57
CA SER A 351 -12.73 -9.75 11.24
C SER A 351 -12.55 -8.84 12.45
N ASP A 352 -11.33 -8.44 12.82
CA ASP A 352 -11.09 -7.44 13.86
C ASP A 352 -11.38 -6.02 13.34
N VAL A 353 -12.66 -5.75 13.12
CA VAL A 353 -13.18 -4.48 12.62
C VAL A 353 -14.28 -3.94 13.51
N ASP A 354 -14.43 -2.63 13.52
CA ASP A 354 -15.50 -1.98 14.25
C ASP A 354 -16.87 -2.35 13.66
N GLY A 355 -17.84 -2.57 14.56
CA GLY A 355 -19.19 -3.04 14.23
C GLY A 355 -19.39 -4.55 14.43
N ASN A 356 -18.30 -5.34 14.52
CA ASN A 356 -18.38 -6.73 14.91
C ASN A 356 -18.51 -6.89 16.43
N GLU A 357 -19.26 -7.90 16.87
CA GLU A 357 -19.29 -8.32 18.27
C GLU A 357 -17.90 -8.79 18.74
N PRO A 358 -17.58 -8.74 20.05
CA PRO A 358 -16.27 -9.14 20.56
C PRO A 358 -15.86 -10.57 20.16
N GLU A 359 -16.82 -11.51 20.11
CA GLU A 359 -16.56 -12.88 19.65
C GLU A 359 -16.25 -12.97 18.14
N ASP A 360 -16.78 -12.04 17.34
CA ASP A 360 -16.61 -12.00 15.89
C ASP A 360 -15.26 -11.38 15.52
N ARG A 361 -14.83 -10.37 16.29
CA ARG A 361 -13.50 -9.79 16.19
C ARG A 361 -12.41 -10.82 16.46
N GLN A 362 -12.67 -11.77 17.36
CA GLN A 362 -11.73 -12.85 17.69
C GLN A 362 -11.66 -13.98 16.66
N LEU A 363 -12.52 -14.02 15.63
CA LEU A 363 -12.49 -15.10 14.63
C LEU A 363 -11.17 -15.14 13.85
N THR A 364 -10.53 -13.99 13.62
CA THR A 364 -9.22 -13.89 12.96
C THR A 364 -8.09 -13.71 13.97
N SER A 365 -8.28 -14.15 15.21
CA SER A 365 -7.23 -14.02 16.23
C SER A 365 -6.16 -15.12 16.13
N ARG A 366 -6.60 -16.37 16.06
CA ARG A 366 -5.75 -17.56 16.11
C ARG A 366 -6.12 -18.57 15.03
N LEU A 367 -5.08 -19.13 14.42
CA LEU A 367 -5.19 -20.27 13.52
C LEU A 367 -5.59 -21.51 14.34
N TYR A 368 -6.66 -22.20 13.90
CA TYR A 368 -7.25 -23.36 14.61
C TYR A 368 -7.67 -23.10 16.07
N GLY A 369 -8.00 -21.85 16.40
CA GLY A 369 -8.49 -21.48 17.73
C GLY A 369 -9.98 -21.80 17.94
N GLY A 370 -10.38 -21.83 19.21
CA GLY A 370 -11.78 -21.92 19.63
C GLY A 370 -12.39 -23.33 19.56
N ASP A 371 -13.71 -23.39 19.59
CA ASP A 371 -14.49 -24.63 19.52
C ASP A 371 -14.98 -24.90 18.08
N GLY A 372 -15.76 -25.97 17.89
CA GLY A 372 -16.34 -26.30 16.59
C GLY A 372 -17.20 -25.18 15.97
N ARG A 373 -17.82 -24.33 16.80
CA ARG A 373 -18.61 -23.20 16.32
C ARG A 373 -17.70 -22.09 15.78
N VAL A 374 -16.63 -21.75 16.48
CA VAL A 374 -15.61 -20.80 15.99
C VAL A 374 -15.03 -21.29 14.67
N ARG A 375 -14.66 -22.57 14.59
CA ARG A 375 -14.09 -23.16 13.37
C ARG A 375 -15.03 -23.04 12.17
N ILE A 376 -16.30 -23.42 12.31
CA ILE A 376 -17.26 -23.29 11.21
C ILE A 376 -17.42 -21.82 10.77
N ARG A 377 -17.39 -20.87 11.70
CA ARG A 377 -17.47 -19.44 11.36
C ARG A 377 -16.24 -18.95 10.62
N GLN A 378 -15.04 -19.41 10.99
CA GLN A 378 -13.81 -19.16 10.24
C GLN A 378 -13.89 -19.73 8.82
N GLU A 379 -14.38 -20.98 8.68
CA GLU A 379 -14.52 -21.63 7.37
C GLU A 379 -15.57 -20.95 6.48
N VAL A 380 -16.67 -20.46 7.07
CA VAL A 380 -17.67 -19.64 6.37
C VAL A 380 -17.08 -18.29 5.95
N LEU A 381 -16.34 -17.63 6.83
CA LEU A 381 -15.67 -16.37 6.51
C LEU A 381 -14.64 -16.56 5.39
N LEU A 382 -13.83 -17.61 5.46
CA LEU A 382 -12.83 -17.95 4.45
C LEU A 382 -13.49 -18.30 3.10
N GLY A 383 -14.49 -19.19 3.10
CA GLY A 383 -15.14 -19.65 1.88
C GLY A 383 -16.03 -18.57 1.24
N VAL A 384 -17.13 -18.23 1.92
CA VAL A 384 -18.12 -17.26 1.41
C VAL A 384 -17.54 -15.86 1.36
N GLY A 385 -16.90 -15.42 2.44
CA GLY A 385 -16.28 -14.09 2.49
C GLY A 385 -15.15 -13.96 1.48
N GLY A 386 -14.37 -15.03 1.26
CA GLY A 386 -13.31 -15.02 0.26
C GLY A 386 -13.79 -14.88 -1.18
N ILE A 387 -14.87 -15.58 -1.58
CA ILE A 387 -15.49 -15.37 -2.90
C ILE A 387 -16.00 -13.93 -3.05
N ARG A 388 -16.64 -13.38 -2.01
CA ARG A 388 -17.09 -11.98 -2.00
C ARG A 388 -15.94 -11.00 -2.12
N ALA A 389 -14.81 -11.26 -1.46
CA ALA A 389 -13.61 -10.42 -1.54
C ALA A 389 -13.03 -10.43 -2.96
N VAL A 390 -12.89 -11.61 -3.58
CA VAL A 390 -12.42 -11.76 -4.96
C VAL A 390 -13.35 -11.03 -5.95
N ARG A 391 -14.67 -11.17 -5.80
CA ARG A 391 -15.67 -10.46 -6.63
C ARG A 391 -15.61 -8.94 -6.43
N ALA A 392 -15.44 -8.46 -5.20
CA ALA A 392 -15.31 -7.03 -4.90
C ALA A 392 -14.02 -6.41 -5.48
N MET A 393 -12.94 -7.18 -5.54
CA MET A 393 -11.71 -6.84 -6.27
C MET A 393 -11.91 -6.85 -7.80
N GLY A 394 -13.08 -7.25 -8.28
CA GLY A 394 -13.36 -7.30 -9.70
C GLY A 394 -12.75 -8.50 -10.41
N ILE A 395 -12.46 -9.57 -9.67
CA ILE A 395 -11.86 -10.78 -10.22
C ILE A 395 -12.98 -11.82 -10.37
N ASP A 396 -13.09 -12.40 -11.58
CA ASP A 396 -13.98 -13.52 -11.86
C ASP A 396 -13.13 -14.78 -12.06
N PRO A 397 -13.01 -15.65 -11.04
CA PRO A 397 -12.14 -16.81 -11.11
C PRO A 397 -12.72 -17.88 -12.04
N GLY A 398 -11.85 -18.53 -12.82
CA GLY A 398 -12.23 -19.63 -13.71
C GLY A 398 -12.15 -20.99 -13.02
N VAL A 399 -11.34 -21.08 -11.97
CA VAL A 399 -11.11 -22.29 -11.18
C VAL A 399 -11.05 -21.92 -9.71
N LEU A 400 -11.74 -22.68 -8.86
CA LEU A 400 -11.58 -22.63 -7.41
C LEU A 400 -10.70 -23.80 -6.98
N HIS A 401 -9.55 -23.51 -6.38
CA HIS A 401 -8.70 -24.50 -5.74
C HIS A 401 -8.90 -24.43 -4.23
N LEU A 402 -9.38 -25.51 -3.62
CA LEU A 402 -9.66 -25.57 -2.19
C LEU A 402 -8.58 -26.45 -1.54
N ASN A 403 -7.70 -25.82 -0.75
CA ASN A 403 -6.70 -26.55 0.01
C ASN A 403 -7.35 -27.13 1.27
N GLU A 404 -7.79 -28.38 1.18
CA GLU A 404 -8.59 -29.11 2.18
C GLU A 404 -10.00 -28.52 2.42
N GLY A 405 -10.76 -29.18 3.30
CA GLY A 405 -12.16 -28.86 3.61
C GLY A 405 -12.42 -27.49 4.26
N HIS A 406 -11.38 -26.79 4.72
CA HIS A 406 -11.52 -25.51 5.45
C HIS A 406 -12.16 -24.38 4.64
N SER A 407 -12.11 -24.49 3.31
CA SER A 407 -12.68 -23.50 2.39
C SER A 407 -13.89 -24.04 1.62
N ALA A 408 -14.45 -25.17 2.04
CA ALA A 408 -15.54 -25.86 1.34
C ALA A 408 -16.76 -24.96 1.08
N PHE A 409 -17.05 -24.01 1.97
CA PHE A 409 -18.18 -23.07 1.79
C PHE A 409 -18.04 -22.14 0.59
N ALA A 410 -16.86 -22.03 -0.02
CA ALA A 410 -16.66 -21.26 -1.26
C ALA A 410 -17.53 -21.75 -2.42
N VAL A 411 -17.91 -23.04 -2.44
CA VAL A 411 -18.72 -23.62 -3.54
C VAL A 411 -20.21 -23.26 -3.47
N LEU A 412 -20.65 -22.59 -2.40
CA LEU A 412 -22.05 -22.19 -2.21
C LEU A 412 -22.36 -20.79 -2.79
N GLU A 413 -21.34 -20.07 -3.25
CA GLU A 413 -21.42 -18.71 -3.84
C GLU A 413 -21.10 -18.72 -5.32
#